data_AF-A0A931VT93-F1
#
_entry.id   AF-A0A931VT93-F1
#
_cell.length_a   1.000
_cell.length_b   1.000
_cell.length_c   1.000
_cell.angle_alpha   90.00
_cell.angle_beta   90.00
_cell.angle_gamma   90.00
#
_symmetry.space_group_name_H-M   'P 1'
#
loop_
_entity.id
_entity.type
_entity.pdbx_description
1 polymer ?
#
loop_
_entity_poly.entity_id
_entity_poly.type
_entity_poly.pdbx_seq_one_letter_code
_entity_poly.pdbx_strand_id
1 'polypeptide(L)'
;YLEQGSLIRLDESRIVVGYKAASSFLQDMIRRKENRETIESLAEGITGRALALEVTTLPDDAPAPPTAGERLKEKEKKGQKARAEAAMADPLTQSALEMFGGKLVSVENGNANAAGANGSPEAPIEEEG
;
A
#
# COMPACT_ATOMS: atom_id res chain seq x y z
N TYR A 1 0.85 -13.85 1.25
CA TYR A 1 2.02 -14.70 0.97
C TYR A 1 2.81 -14.23 -0.26
N LEU A 2 2.16 -13.83 -1.36
CA LEU A 2 2.86 -13.33 -2.56
C LEU A 2 3.71 -12.07 -2.29
N GLU A 3 3.21 -11.16 -1.45
CA GLU A 3 3.91 -9.91 -1.09
C GLU A 3 5.24 -10.11 -0.36
N GLN A 4 5.44 -11.29 0.22
CA GLN A 4 6.67 -11.67 0.95
C GLN A 4 7.67 -12.41 0.04
N GLY A 5 7.28 -12.69 -1.21
CA GLY A 5 8.16 -13.25 -2.22
C GLY A 5 8.90 -12.15 -2.97
N SER A 6 10.16 -12.42 -3.29
CA SER A 6 10.96 -11.58 -4.19
C SER A 6 10.73 -12.03 -5.63
N LEU A 7 10.42 -11.11 -6.53
CA LEU A 7 10.39 -11.40 -7.96
C LEU A 7 11.85 -11.57 -8.44
N ILE A 8 12.23 -12.79 -8.80
CA ILE A 8 13.60 -13.13 -9.24
C ILE A 8 13.73 -12.99 -10.74
N ARG A 9 12.70 -13.40 -11.48
CA ARG A 9 12.66 -13.31 -12.94
C ARG A 9 11.22 -13.19 -13.41
N LEU A 10 11.04 -12.40 -14.46
CA LEU A 10 9.85 -12.36 -15.27
C LEU A 10 10.32 -12.40 -16.73
N ASP A 11 9.89 -13.41 -17.47
CA ASP A 11 10.13 -13.51 -18.91
C ASP A 11 8.82 -13.85 -19.65
N GLU A 12 8.91 -14.16 -20.95
CA GLU A 12 7.72 -14.30 -21.81
C GLU A 12 6.81 -15.49 -21.46
N SER A 13 7.29 -16.47 -20.71
CA SER A 13 6.54 -17.69 -20.40
C SER A 13 6.52 -18.07 -18.92
N ARG A 14 7.28 -17.38 -18.05
CA ARG A 14 7.30 -17.71 -16.62
C ARG A 14 7.56 -16.53 -15.69
N ILE A 15 7.10 -16.73 -14.45
CA ILE A 15 7.33 -15.88 -13.30
C ILE A 15 8.09 -16.70 -12.26
N VAL A 16 9.26 -16.25 -11.84
CA VAL A 16 10.05 -16.91 -10.79
C VAL A 16 9.98 -16.06 -9.52
N VAL A 17 9.36 -16.62 -8.47
CA VAL A 17 9.25 -16.00 -7.15
C VAL A 17 10.12 -16.74 -6.15
N GLY A 18 11.05 -16.01 -5.54
CA GLY A 18 11.96 -16.51 -4.53
C GLY A 18 11.46 -16.21 -3.12
N TYR A 19 11.57 -17.21 -2.24
CA TYR A 19 11.26 -17.08 -0.82
C TYR A 19 12.47 -17.47 0.01
N LYS A 20 12.70 -16.76 1.11
CA LYS A 20 13.70 -17.13 2.11
C LYS A 20 13.41 -18.53 2.69
N ALA A 21 14.46 -19.26 3.06
CA ALA A 21 14.35 -20.62 3.59
C ALA A 21 13.53 -20.64 4.89
N ALA A 22 13.68 -19.63 5.74
CA ALA A 22 12.85 -19.40 6.93
C ALA A 22 11.35 -19.23 6.63
N SER A 23 10.97 -18.98 5.37
CA SER A 23 9.58 -18.77 4.92
C SER A 23 8.99 -19.99 4.21
N SER A 24 9.43 -21.21 4.56
CA SER A 24 8.98 -22.48 3.93
C SER A 24 7.45 -22.62 3.87
N PHE A 25 6.74 -22.25 4.94
CA PHE A 25 5.27 -22.27 4.95
C PHE A 25 4.63 -21.41 3.85
N LEU A 26 5.22 -20.25 3.53
CA LEU A 26 4.71 -19.39 2.45
C LEU A 26 4.94 -20.03 1.07
N GLN A 27 6.03 -20.79 0.92
CA GLN A 27 6.30 -21.57 -0.29
C GLN A 27 5.24 -22.66 -0.48
N ASP A 28 4.91 -23.38 0.58
CA ASP A 28 3.89 -24.42 0.54
C ASP A 28 2.53 -23.84 0.18
N MET A 29 2.18 -22.68 0.74
CA MET A 29 0.95 -21.97 0.38
C MET A 29 0.89 -21.63 -1.10
N ILE A 30 1.94 -21.00 -1.66
CA ILE A 30 1.92 -20.56 -3.07
C ILE A 30 1.96 -21.74 -4.05
N ARG A 31 2.55 -22.88 -3.65
CA ARG A 31 2.60 -24.10 -4.47
C ARG A 31 1.28 -24.86 -4.54
N ARG A 32 0.32 -24.57 -3.64
CA ARG A 32 -1.01 -25.19 -3.71
C ARG A 32 -1.61 -24.90 -5.08
N LYS A 33 -2.17 -25.94 -5.72
CA LYS A 33 -2.70 -25.89 -7.08
C LYS A 33 -3.61 -24.68 -7.30
N GLU A 34 -4.58 -24.47 -6.42
CA GLU A 34 -5.54 -23.37 -6.47
C GLU A 34 -4.87 -21.99 -6.46
N ASN A 35 -3.88 -21.78 -5.57
CA ASN A 35 -3.15 -20.52 -5.47
C ASN A 35 -2.27 -20.28 -6.71
N ARG A 36 -1.60 -21.34 -7.19
CA ARG A 36 -0.79 -21.27 -8.40
C ARG A 36 -1.65 -20.90 -9.60
N GLU A 37 -2.74 -21.63 -9.84
CA GLU A 37 -3.66 -21.39 -10.97
C GLU A 37 -4.27 -19.99 -10.91
N THR A 38 -4.59 -19.51 -9.71
CA THR A 38 -5.07 -18.12 -9.51
C THR A 38 -4.01 -17.10 -9.94
N ILE A 39 -2.76 -17.29 -9.53
CA ILE A 39 -1.67 -16.36 -9.89
C ILE A 39 -1.37 -16.41 -11.39
N GLU A 40 -1.31 -17.59 -11.98
CA GLU A 40 -1.05 -17.77 -13.41
C GLU A 40 -2.19 -17.16 -14.25
N SER A 41 -3.45 -17.36 -13.86
CA SER A 41 -4.60 -16.74 -14.52
C SER A 41 -4.62 -15.22 -14.40
N LEU A 42 -4.28 -14.68 -13.22
CA LEU A 42 -4.14 -13.22 -13.04
C LEU A 42 -2.99 -12.66 -13.89
N ALA A 43 -1.86 -13.36 -13.95
CA ALA A 43 -0.72 -12.99 -14.77
C ALA A 43 -1.08 -12.99 -16.26
N GLU A 44 -1.84 -13.98 -16.72
CA GLU A 44 -2.36 -14.01 -18.08
C GLU A 44 -3.31 -12.85 -18.37
N GLY A 45 -4.22 -12.54 -17.45
CA GLY A 45 -5.11 -11.39 -17.60
C GLY A 45 -4.37 -10.04 -17.67
N ILE A 46 -3.24 -9.91 -16.99
CA ILE A 46 -2.42 -8.68 -17.00
C ILE A 46 -1.53 -8.59 -18.24
N THR A 47 -0.93 -9.71 -18.65
CA THR A 47 0.11 -9.73 -19.69
C THR A 47 -0.41 -10.13 -21.07
N GLY A 48 -1.62 -10.68 -21.15
CA GLY A 48 -2.19 -11.25 -22.36
C GLY A 48 -1.52 -12.55 -22.82
N ARG A 49 -0.68 -13.17 -21.96
CA ARG A 49 0.08 -14.38 -22.27
C ARG A 49 0.07 -15.33 -21.08
N ALA A 50 -0.01 -16.63 -21.34
CA ALA A 50 0.10 -17.63 -20.29
C ALA A 50 1.52 -17.63 -19.69
N LEU A 51 1.62 -17.41 -18.38
CA LEU A 51 2.88 -17.42 -17.63
C LEU A 51 2.84 -18.51 -16.56
N ALA A 52 3.82 -19.42 -16.56
CA ALA A 52 3.96 -20.44 -15.54
C ALA A 52 4.64 -19.89 -14.27
N LEU A 53 4.10 -20.23 -13.10
CA LEU A 53 4.67 -19.81 -11.82
C LEU A 53 5.69 -20.83 -11.31
N GLU A 54 6.93 -20.38 -11.17
CA GLU A 54 8.01 -21.11 -10.52
C GLU A 54 8.30 -20.50 -9.14
N VAL A 55 8.44 -21.36 -8.14
CA VAL A 55 8.75 -20.98 -6.76
C VAL A 55 10.13 -21.53 -6.42
N THR A 56 11.03 -20.70 -5.92
CA THR A 56 12.38 -21.11 -5.53
C THR A 56 12.69 -20.74 -4.07
N THR A 57 13.50 -21.58 -3.42
CA THR A 57 14.04 -21.29 -2.08
C THR A 57 15.34 -20.54 -2.22
N LEU A 58 15.44 -19.42 -1.51
CA LEU A 58 16.64 -18.63 -1.37
C LEU A 58 17.24 -18.86 0.02
N PRO A 59 18.58 -18.94 0.16
CA PRO A 59 19.22 -18.87 1.46
C PRO A 59 18.79 -17.60 2.22
N ASP A 60 18.71 -17.69 3.54
CA ASP A 60 18.23 -16.58 4.38
C ASP A 60 19.11 -15.33 4.25
N ASP A 61 20.41 -15.51 4.07
CA ASP A 61 21.38 -14.43 3.88
C ASP A 61 21.62 -14.04 2.42
N ALA A 62 21.02 -14.73 1.45
CA ALA A 62 21.25 -14.45 0.03
C ALA A 62 20.67 -13.06 -0.35
N PRO A 63 21.40 -12.22 -1.10
CA PRO A 63 20.82 -10.99 -1.61
C PRO A 63 19.65 -11.32 -2.55
N ALA A 64 18.54 -10.62 -2.38
CA ALA A 64 17.35 -10.75 -3.22
C ALA A 64 16.77 -9.36 -3.50
N PRO A 65 16.07 -9.15 -4.63
CA PRO A 65 15.31 -7.93 -4.85
C PRO A 65 14.30 -7.72 -3.71
N PRO A 66 14.01 -6.47 -3.32
CA PRO A 66 13.02 -6.19 -2.28
C PRO A 66 11.66 -6.76 -2.69
N THR A 67 10.97 -7.35 -1.73
CA THR A 67 9.62 -7.90 -1.89
C THR A 67 8.61 -6.79 -2.17
N ALA A 68 7.41 -7.14 -2.66
CA ALA A 68 6.37 -6.15 -2.87
C ALA A 68 5.94 -5.48 -1.56
N GLY A 69 5.86 -6.25 -0.47
CA GLY A 69 5.54 -5.74 0.86
C GLY A 69 6.59 -4.76 1.40
N GLU A 70 7.88 -5.04 1.18
CA GLU A 70 8.96 -4.11 1.55
C GLU A 70 8.90 -2.80 0.75
N ARG A 71 8.67 -2.88 -0.57
CA ARG A 71 8.50 -1.70 -1.41
C ARG A 71 7.30 -0.85 -0.98
N LEU A 72 6.20 -1.49 -0.57
CA LEU A 72 5.03 -0.77 -0.06
C LEU A 72 5.36 -0.02 1.23
N LYS A 73 5.95 -0.71 2.22
CA LYS A 73 6.39 -0.09 3.49
C LYS A 73 7.37 1.06 3.27
N GLU A 74 8.30 0.91 2.32
CA GLU A 74 9.24 1.97 1.98
C GLU A 74 8.53 3.20 1.39
N LYS A 75 7.58 2.98 0.47
CA LYS A 75 6.75 4.06 -0.10
C LYS A 75 5.92 4.77 0.98
N GLU A 76 5.31 4.02 1.89
CA GLU A 76 4.54 4.59 3.00
C GLU A 76 5.41 5.43 3.92
N LYS A 77 6.59 4.92 4.31
CA LYS A 77 7.55 5.64 5.14
C LYS A 77 8.03 6.93 4.46
N LYS A 78 8.33 6.87 3.16
CA LYS A 78 8.71 8.06 2.37
C LYS A 78 7.57 9.07 2.31
N GLY A 79 6.33 8.60 2.12
CA GLY A 79 5.14 9.44 2.11
C GLY A 79 4.89 10.13 3.46
N GLN A 80 4.98 9.38 4.57
CA GLN A 80 4.84 9.96 5.91
C GLN A 80 5.92 11.00 6.19
N LYS A 81 7.18 10.72 5.85
CA LYS A 81 8.28 11.67 6.02
C LYS A 81 8.02 12.96 5.24
N ALA A 82 7.67 12.85 3.96
CA ALA A 82 7.38 14.01 3.12
C ALA A 82 6.20 14.84 3.66
N ARG A 83 5.16 14.19 4.21
CA ARG A 83 4.03 14.90 4.84
C ARG A 83 4.44 15.62 6.13
N ALA A 84 5.26 14.98 6.97
CA ALA A 84 5.77 15.61 8.18
C ALA A 84 6.66 16.81 7.86
N GLU A 85 7.51 16.71 6.83
CA GLU A 85 8.34 17.81 6.34
C GLU A 85 7.49 18.97 5.79
N ALA A 86 6.45 18.66 5.01
CA ALA A 86 5.53 19.66 4.49
C ALA A 86 4.74 20.38 5.62
N ALA A 87 4.25 19.64 6.61
CA ALA A 87 3.58 20.23 7.77
C ALA A 87 4.52 21.11 8.60
N MET A 88 5.78 20.71 8.78
CA MET A 88 6.80 21.52 9.46
C MET A 88 7.17 22.81 8.71
N ALA A 89 7.00 22.83 7.39
CA ALA A 89 7.25 23.99 6.55
C ALA A 89 6.04 24.93 6.44
N ASP A 90 4.88 24.53 6.92
CA ASP A 90 3.65 25.32 6.89
C ASP A 90 3.68 26.44 7.97
N PRO A 91 3.53 27.73 7.59
CA PRO A 91 3.61 28.85 8.54
C PRO A 91 2.59 28.77 9.67
N LEU A 92 1.37 28.29 9.40
CA LEU A 92 0.34 28.16 10.43
C LEU A 92 0.72 27.10 11.47
N THR A 93 1.26 25.97 11.01
CA THR A 93 1.79 24.92 11.87
C THR A 93 2.95 25.43 12.72
N GLN A 94 3.88 26.19 12.14
CA GLN A 94 4.99 26.80 12.88
C GLN A 94 4.49 27.76 13.97
N SER A 95 3.60 28.69 13.63
CA SER A 95 3.02 29.62 14.59
C SER A 95 2.28 28.90 15.72
N ALA A 96 1.51 27.85 15.41
CA ALA A 96 0.83 27.05 16.43
C ALA A 96 1.82 26.34 17.37
N LEU A 97 2.89 25.75 16.83
CA LEU A 97 3.92 25.11 17.64
C LEU A 97 4.65 26.13 18.54
N GLU A 98 4.91 27.35 18.05
CA GLU A 98 5.50 28.43 18.84
C GLU A 98 4.56 28.94 19.94
N MET A 99 3.28 29.17 19.61
CA MET A 99 2.27 29.68 20.56
C MET A 99 1.98 28.70 21.68
N PHE A 100 1.92 27.40 21.38
CA PHE A 100 1.54 26.37 22.34
C PHE A 100 2.72 25.56 22.89
N GLY A 101 3.94 25.75 22.36
CA GLY A 101 5.15 25.03 22.79
C GLY A 101 5.15 23.53 22.48
N GLY A 102 4.41 23.12 21.44
CA GLY A 102 4.16 21.71 21.12
C GLY A 102 5.23 21.06 20.23
N LYS A 103 5.08 19.75 19.99
CA LYS A 103 5.86 18.99 18.99
C LYS A 103 4.90 18.20 18.09
N LEU A 104 5.13 18.23 16.78
CA LEU A 104 4.39 17.37 15.84
C LEU A 104 4.72 15.90 16.07
N VAL A 105 3.69 15.09 16.28
CA VAL A 105 3.80 13.64 16.55
C VAL A 105 3.35 12.78 15.37
N SER A 106 2.37 13.25 14.60
CA SER A 106 1.82 12.56 13.43
C SER A 106 1.14 13.56 12.49
N VAL A 107 1.05 13.20 11.20
CA VAL A 107 0.27 13.93 10.19
C VAL A 107 -0.67 12.94 9.53
N GLU A 108 -1.96 13.10 9.77
CA GLU A 108 -3.02 12.30 9.15
C GLU A 108 -3.77 13.15 8.12
N ASN A 109 -4.19 12.53 7.03
CA ASN A 109 -5.07 13.20 6.09
C ASN A 109 -6.46 13.21 6.72
N GLY A 110 -6.93 14.39 7.13
CA GLY A 110 -8.36 14.58 7.38
C GLY A 110 -9.10 14.34 6.08
N ASN A 111 -9.92 13.28 6.01
CA ASN A 111 -10.86 13.11 4.91
C ASN A 111 -11.78 14.35 4.92
N ALA A 112 -11.61 15.24 3.94
CA ALA A 112 -12.46 16.41 3.77
C ALA A 112 -13.83 15.97 3.26
N ASN A 113 -14.59 15.31 4.12
CA ASN A 113 -16.04 15.13 3.99
C ASN A 113 -16.75 15.64 5.25
N ALA A 114 -16.23 16.75 5.79
CA ALA A 114 -16.84 17.54 6.86
C ALA A 114 -16.86 19.01 6.41
N ALA A 115 -17.54 19.28 5.29
CA ALA A 115 -17.90 20.62 4.86
C ALA A 115 -19.34 20.56 4.33
N GLY A 116 -20.29 20.73 5.25
CA GLY A 116 -21.72 20.76 4.98
C GLY A 116 -22.46 21.48 6.09
N ALA A 117 -21.95 22.65 6.51
CA ALA A 117 -22.69 23.62 7.32
C ALA A 117 -22.71 24.96 6.56
N ASN A 118 -23.79 25.19 5.81
CA ASN A 118 -24.42 26.48 5.50
C ASN A 118 -25.43 26.26 4.35
N GLY A 119 -26.71 26.58 4.44
CA GLY A 119 -27.44 27.31 5.48
C GLY A 119 -28.95 27.06 5.40
N SER A 120 -29.65 27.41 6.48
CA SER A 120 -31.02 27.94 6.38
C SER A 120 -30.91 29.43 5.95
N PRO A 121 -31.86 30.03 5.22
CA PRO A 121 -33.32 30.05 5.44
C PRO A 121 -34.08 29.54 4.18
N GLU A 122 -35.38 29.34 4.10
CA GLU A 122 -36.53 30.18 4.46
C GLU A 122 -37.78 29.29 4.26
N ALA A 123 -38.80 29.43 5.11
CA ALA A 123 -40.03 28.64 5.04
C ALA A 123 -40.95 29.14 3.91
N PRO A 124 -41.68 28.25 3.20
CA PRO A 124 -42.93 28.62 2.56
C PRO A 124 -44.08 28.46 3.57
N ILE A 125 -44.80 29.56 3.75
CA ILE A 125 -46.17 29.62 4.26
C ILE A 125 -47.08 28.64 3.49
N GLU A 126 -47.71 27.70 4.20
CA GLU A 126 -48.92 27.02 3.74
C GLU A 126 -50.09 27.52 4.60
N GLU A 127 -50.84 28.49 4.08
CA GLU A 127 -52.24 28.70 4.43
C GLU A 127 -53.05 27.64 3.68
N GLU A 128 -53.67 26.69 4.38
CA GLU A 128 -54.96 26.11 4.00
C GLU A 128 -55.68 25.62 5.28
N GLY A 129 -56.87 26.19 5.56
CA GLY A 129 -57.86 25.64 6.50
C GLY A 129 -58.30 26.57 7.63
#